data_AF-A0A7S0TN84-F1
#
_entry.id   AF-A0A7S0TN84-F1
#
_cell.length_a   1.000
_cell.length_b   1.000
_cell.length_c   1.000
_cell.angle_alpha   90.00
_cell.angle_beta   90.00
_cell.angle_gamma   90.00
#
_symmetry.space_group_name_H-M   'P 1'
#
loop_
_entity.id
_entity.type
_entity.pdbx_description
1 polymer ?
#
loop_
_entity_poly.entity_id
_entity_poly.type
_entity_poly.pdbx_seq_one_letter_code
_entity_poly.pdbx_strand_id
1 'polypeptide(L)'
;WGVRYWAFGVWSVFTITLGLFPGISMARMDSQYPDPDRWFGLELACIFNAGDFAGRAAAGRLSGDFSVTMLLLLCALRVFLCPLWVHLASSPLSFGSSHDLVAFGAMAVTSLSNGFLASVAMMRAPGEFNEAGLKEKSSTVMVVAMTVGLASGSILAVPLSGYLRP
;
A
#
# COMPACT_ATOMS: atom_id res chain seq x y z
N TRP A 1 20.73 13.17 9.01
CA TRP A 1 20.58 11.72 8.75
C TRP A 1 19.19 11.15 9.13
N GLY A 2 18.13 11.98 9.28
CA GLY A 2 16.76 11.52 9.56
C GLY A 2 16.02 10.91 8.36
N VAL A 3 16.38 11.35 7.14
CA VAL A 3 15.77 10.92 5.86
C VAL A 3 15.72 9.40 5.67
N ARG A 4 16.71 8.66 6.18
CA ARG A 4 16.77 7.20 6.00
C ARG A 4 15.54 6.47 6.55
N TYR A 5 14.97 6.94 7.64
CA TYR A 5 13.80 6.31 8.26
C TYR A 5 12.53 6.61 7.47
N TRP A 6 12.39 7.84 6.97
CA TRP A 6 11.33 8.21 6.05
C TRP A 6 11.43 7.44 4.73
N ALA A 7 12.64 7.30 4.19
CA ALA A 7 12.95 6.54 2.99
C ALA A 7 12.60 5.05 3.16
N PHE A 8 12.95 4.45 4.30
CA PHE A 8 12.54 3.09 4.64
C PHE A 8 11.02 2.97 4.74
N GLY A 9 10.35 3.93 5.39
CA GLY A 9 8.89 3.98 5.47
C GLY A 9 8.24 3.99 4.10
N VAL A 10 8.61 4.92 3.21
CA VAL A 10 8.03 5.00 1.86
C VAL A 10 8.32 3.76 1.03
N TRP A 11 9.55 3.22 1.12
CA TRP A 11 9.92 1.96 0.48
C TRP A 11 8.98 0.83 0.93
N SER A 12 8.80 0.67 2.24
CA SER A 12 7.96 -0.39 2.81
C SER A 12 6.49 -0.26 2.39
N VAL A 13 5.96 0.97 2.35
CA VAL A 13 4.59 1.26 1.91
C VAL A 13 4.39 0.74 0.48
N PHE A 14 5.25 1.14 -0.46
CA PHE A 14 5.11 0.74 -1.85
C PHE A 14 5.42 -0.75 -2.09
N THR A 15 6.38 -1.31 -1.36
CA THR A 15 6.68 -2.75 -1.41
C THR A 15 5.49 -3.60 -1.00
N ILE A 16 4.87 -3.27 0.14
CA ILE A 16 3.68 -3.97 0.62
C ILE A 16 2.52 -3.74 -0.36
N THR A 17 2.27 -2.50 -0.77
CA THR A 17 1.14 -2.19 -1.65
C THR A 17 1.23 -2.92 -2.98
N LEU A 18 2.36 -2.85 -3.70
CA LEU A 18 2.48 -3.52 -4.99
C LEU A 18 2.52 -5.04 -4.87
N GLY A 19 3.03 -5.57 -3.76
CA GLY A 19 2.93 -7.01 -3.46
C GLY A 19 1.48 -7.48 -3.35
N LEU A 20 0.60 -6.63 -2.78
CA LEU A 20 -0.82 -6.94 -2.56
C LEU A 20 -1.70 -6.62 -3.78
N PHE A 21 -1.60 -5.41 -4.33
CA PHE A 21 -2.37 -4.90 -5.46
C PHE A 21 -1.46 -4.28 -6.55
N PRO A 22 -1.59 -4.69 -7.82
CA PRO A 22 -2.48 -5.74 -8.31
C PRO A 22 -1.99 -7.17 -7.97
N GLY A 23 -0.82 -7.33 -7.35
CA GLY A 23 -0.11 -8.60 -7.15
C GLY A 23 -0.98 -9.82 -6.78
N ILE A 24 -1.39 -9.96 -5.52
CA ILE A 24 -2.27 -11.05 -5.10
C ILE A 24 -3.71 -10.81 -5.56
N SER A 25 -4.20 -9.58 -5.37
CA SER A 25 -5.62 -9.26 -5.46
C SER A 25 -6.19 -9.45 -6.88
N MET A 26 -5.41 -9.19 -7.94
CA MET A 26 -5.86 -9.41 -9.32
C MET A 26 -5.48 -10.77 -9.86
N ALA A 27 -4.42 -11.40 -9.34
CA ALA A 27 -3.95 -12.67 -9.87
C ALA A 27 -4.72 -13.88 -9.32
N ARG A 28 -5.35 -13.75 -8.14
CA ARG A 28 -5.83 -14.89 -7.35
C ARG A 28 -7.20 -14.73 -6.72
N MET A 29 -7.88 -13.61 -6.89
CA MET A 29 -9.20 -13.40 -6.29
C MET A 29 -10.26 -13.23 -7.39
N ASP A 30 -11.31 -14.04 -7.27
CA ASP A 30 -12.53 -13.95 -8.05
C ASP A 30 -13.71 -13.70 -7.10
N SER A 31 -14.78 -13.09 -7.61
CA SER A 31 -16.01 -12.88 -6.83
C SER A 31 -16.60 -14.22 -6.39
N GLN A 32 -17.17 -14.25 -5.18
CA GLN A 32 -17.94 -15.41 -4.69
C GLN A 32 -19.38 -15.45 -5.23
N TYR A 33 -19.81 -14.45 -6.02
CA TYR A 33 -21.15 -14.47 -6.62
C TYR A 33 -21.27 -15.47 -7.78
N PRO A 34 -22.48 -16.04 -8.02
CA PRO A 34 -22.68 -17.14 -8.97
C PRO A 34 -22.34 -16.81 -10.42
N ASP A 35 -22.36 -15.54 -10.79
CA ASP A 35 -21.73 -15.04 -12.01
C ASP A 35 -20.34 -14.50 -11.63
N PRO A 36 -19.23 -15.11 -12.12
CA PRO A 36 -17.90 -14.55 -11.96
C PRO A 36 -17.83 -13.28 -12.81
N ASP A 37 -18.34 -12.19 -12.26
CA ASP A 37 -18.45 -10.94 -12.97
C ASP A 37 -17.04 -10.41 -13.23
N ARG A 38 -16.77 -10.09 -14.50
CA ARG A 38 -15.50 -9.51 -15.00
C ARG A 38 -15.15 -8.16 -14.33
N TRP A 39 -16.00 -7.71 -13.41
CA TRP A 39 -16.01 -6.42 -12.75
C TRP A 39 -15.30 -6.42 -11.39
N PHE A 40 -15.15 -7.56 -10.71
CA PHE A 40 -14.56 -7.59 -9.36
C PHE A 40 -13.17 -6.94 -9.31
N GLY A 41 -12.32 -7.27 -10.29
CA GLY A 41 -11.01 -6.62 -10.44
C GLY A 41 -11.11 -5.11 -10.75
N LEU A 42 -12.09 -4.70 -11.55
CA LEU A 42 -12.32 -3.29 -11.83
C LEU A 42 -12.81 -2.54 -10.58
N GLU A 43 -13.70 -3.13 -9.78
CA GLU A 43 -14.20 -2.57 -8.53
C GLU A 43 -13.08 -2.39 -7.52
N LEU A 44 -12.24 -3.42 -7.32
CA LEU A 44 -11.05 -3.33 -6.49
C LEU A 44 -10.09 -2.23 -6.99
N ALA A 45 -9.90 -2.10 -8.30
CA ALA A 45 -9.07 -1.04 -8.87
C ALA A 45 -9.67 0.35 -8.64
N CYS A 46 -10.99 0.52 -8.75
CA CYS A 46 -11.70 1.76 -8.46
C CYS A 46 -11.54 2.14 -6.98
N ILE A 47 -11.77 1.20 -6.07
CA ILE A 47 -11.59 1.39 -4.62
C ILE A 47 -10.13 1.73 -4.31
N PHE A 48 -9.18 1.07 -4.97
CA PHE A 48 -7.76 1.38 -4.79
C PHE A 48 -7.44 2.82 -5.18
N ASN A 49 -7.79 3.24 -6.39
CA ASN A 49 -7.49 4.58 -6.87
C ASN A 49 -8.21 5.67 -6.07
N ALA A 50 -9.50 5.47 -5.76
CA ALA A 50 -10.27 6.41 -4.96
C ALA A 50 -9.72 6.56 -3.53
N GLY A 51 -9.40 5.44 -2.87
CA GLY A 51 -8.83 5.44 -1.53
C GLY A 51 -7.42 6.04 -1.50
N ASP A 52 -6.55 5.70 -2.46
CA ASP A 52 -5.21 6.29 -2.58
C ASP A 52 -5.30 7.81 -2.75
N PHE A 53 -6.14 8.28 -3.67
CA PHE A 53 -6.38 9.71 -3.86
C PHE A 53 -6.89 10.38 -2.57
N ALA A 54 -7.87 9.80 -1.90
CA ALA A 54 -8.40 10.33 -0.64
C ALA A 54 -7.32 10.38 0.46
N GLY A 55 -6.50 9.34 0.58
CA GLY A 55 -5.37 9.29 1.50
C GLY A 55 -4.35 10.40 1.23
N ARG A 56 -3.98 10.62 -0.04
CA ARG A 56 -3.05 11.70 -0.43
C ARG A 56 -3.63 13.08 -0.11
N ALA A 57 -4.92 13.28 -0.41
CA ALA A 57 -5.62 14.53 -0.12
C ALA A 57 -5.73 14.80 1.39
N ALA A 58 -5.91 13.75 2.20
CA ALA A 58 -5.92 13.84 3.65
C ALA A 58 -4.51 14.16 4.21
N ALA A 59 -3.46 13.56 3.66
CA ALA A 59 -2.08 13.84 4.08
C ALA A 59 -1.69 15.31 3.89
N GLY A 60 -2.16 15.95 2.82
CA GLY A 60 -1.97 17.38 2.60
C GLY A 60 -2.52 18.28 3.72
N ARG A 61 -3.52 17.80 4.47
CA ARG A 61 -4.16 18.54 5.58
C ARG A 61 -3.70 18.09 6.96
N LEU A 62 -3.37 16.81 7.13
CA LEU A 62 -3.17 16.18 8.44
C LEU A 62 -1.69 15.81 8.74
N SER A 63 -0.75 16.09 7.84
CA SER A 63 0.65 15.67 7.98
C SER A 63 1.48 16.48 8.97
N GLY A 64 1.00 17.63 9.45
CA GLY A 64 1.79 18.61 10.22
C GLY A 64 2.53 18.03 11.42
N ASP A 65 1.83 17.27 12.25
CA ASP A 65 2.38 16.70 13.50
C ASP A 65 2.85 15.25 13.34
N PHE A 66 2.84 14.71 12.12
CA PHE A 66 3.22 13.33 11.89
C PHE A 66 4.71 13.13 12.14
N SER A 67 5.03 12.21 13.05
CA SER A 67 6.40 11.83 13.38
C SER A 67 6.86 10.64 12.56
N VAL A 68 8.17 10.51 12.41
CA VAL A 68 8.78 9.36 11.74
C VAL A 68 8.49 8.05 12.48
N THR A 69 8.39 8.09 13.81
CA THR A 69 8.03 6.92 14.64
C THR A 69 6.60 6.47 14.33
N MET A 70 5.65 7.40 14.24
CA MET A 70 4.26 7.07 13.90
C MET A 70 4.16 6.49 12.49
N LEU A 71 4.90 7.04 11.52
CA LEU A 71 5.00 6.47 10.18
C LEU A 71 5.49 5.02 10.24
N LEU A 72 6.62 4.77 10.91
CA LEU A 72 7.22 3.43 10.98
C LEU A 72 6.31 2.42 11.69
N LEU A 73 5.63 2.83 12.76
CA LEU A 73 4.65 1.98 13.44
C LEU A 73 3.48 1.61 12.53
N LEU A 74 2.93 2.57 11.78
CA LEU A 74 1.85 2.30 10.82
C LEU A 74 2.35 1.45 9.64
N CYS A 75 3.59 1.63 9.18
CA CYS A 75 4.21 0.76 8.18
C CYS A 75 4.38 -0.68 8.70
N ALA A 76 4.78 -0.85 9.96
CA ALA A 76 4.84 -2.16 10.59
C ALA A 76 3.45 -2.80 10.70
N LEU A 77 2.42 -2.03 11.06
CA LEU A 77 1.05 -2.51 11.08
C LEU A 77 0.54 -2.93 9.69
N ARG A 78 0.98 -2.27 8.61
CA ARG A 78 0.64 -2.68 7.23
C ARG A 78 1.15 -4.06 6.88
N VAL A 79 2.17 -4.60 7.55
CA VAL A 79 2.63 -5.98 7.34
C VAL A 79 1.52 -7.00 7.62
N PHE A 80 0.60 -6.70 8.55
CA PHE A 80 -0.55 -7.56 8.82
C PHE A 80 -1.60 -7.58 7.70
N LEU A 81 -1.53 -6.66 6.73
CA LEU A 81 -2.34 -6.74 5.52
C LEU A 81 -1.90 -7.92 4.63
N CYS A 82 -0.62 -8.28 4.63
CA CYS A 82 -0.10 -9.40 3.84
C CYS A 82 -0.80 -10.74 4.17
N PRO A 83 -0.82 -11.23 5.42
CA PRO A 83 -1.51 -12.47 5.74
C PRO A 83 -3.03 -12.37 5.52
N LEU A 84 -3.65 -11.20 5.71
CA LEU A 84 -5.07 -10.99 5.41
C LEU A 84 -5.37 -11.22 3.92
N TRP A 85 -4.60 -10.59 3.03
CA TRP A 85 -4.77 -10.76 1.58
C TRP A 85 -4.45 -12.19 1.12
N VAL A 86 -3.44 -12.83 1.71
CA VAL A 86 -3.14 -14.25 1.45
C VAL A 86 -4.30 -15.15 1.90
N HIS A 87 -4.91 -14.87 3.05
CA HIS A 87 -6.06 -15.62 3.54
C HIS A 87 -7.30 -15.43 2.66
N LEU A 88 -7.59 -14.18 2.28
CA LEU A 88 -8.67 -13.85 1.35
C LEU A 88 -8.52 -14.55 0.00
N ALA A 89 -7.29 -14.70 -0.50
CA ALA A 89 -7.03 -15.40 -1.77
C ALA A 89 -7.02 -16.92 -1.65
N SER A 90 -6.50 -17.49 -0.55
CA SER A 90 -6.36 -18.96 -0.39
C SER A 90 -7.62 -19.65 0.12
N SER A 91 -8.43 -18.97 0.93
CA SER A 91 -9.54 -19.60 1.66
C SER A 91 -10.83 -18.81 1.48
N PRO A 92 -11.32 -18.62 0.23
CA PRO A 92 -12.40 -17.69 -0.07
C PRO A 92 -13.73 -18.06 0.62
N LEU A 93 -13.96 -19.35 0.87
CA LEU A 93 -15.14 -19.84 1.60
C LEU A 93 -15.16 -19.48 3.10
N SER A 94 -14.03 -19.05 3.68
CA SER A 94 -13.95 -18.71 5.12
C SER A 94 -14.85 -17.55 5.51
N PHE A 95 -15.12 -16.64 4.56
CA PHE A 95 -15.99 -15.48 4.76
C PHE A 95 -17.38 -15.66 4.15
N GLY A 96 -17.66 -16.82 3.52
CA GLY A 96 -18.92 -17.11 2.85
C GLY A 96 -19.39 -15.98 1.93
N SER A 97 -20.65 -15.55 2.07
CA SER A 97 -21.24 -14.46 1.29
C SER A 97 -20.67 -13.06 1.59
N SER A 98 -19.84 -12.91 2.63
CA SER A 98 -19.22 -11.63 3.00
C SER A 98 -17.81 -11.46 2.43
N HIS A 99 -17.29 -12.43 1.67
CA HIS A 99 -15.93 -12.39 1.13
C HIS A 99 -15.63 -11.13 0.32
N ASP A 100 -16.45 -10.81 -0.67
CA ASP A 100 -16.29 -9.62 -1.52
C ASP A 100 -16.30 -8.32 -0.70
N LEU A 101 -17.19 -8.22 0.30
CA LEU A 101 -17.26 -7.06 1.19
C LEU A 101 -15.99 -6.90 2.03
N VAL A 102 -15.44 -8.01 2.54
CA VAL A 102 -14.18 -8.00 3.30
C VAL A 102 -13.02 -7.62 2.38
N ALA A 103 -12.99 -8.12 1.14
CA ALA A 103 -11.98 -7.76 0.15
C ALA A 103 -12.04 -6.26 -0.22
N PHE A 104 -13.24 -5.70 -0.43
CA PHE A 104 -13.43 -4.27 -0.68
C PHE A 104 -13.00 -3.41 0.52
N GLY A 105 -13.37 -3.81 1.74
CA GLY A 105 -12.93 -3.14 2.97
C GLY A 105 -11.41 -3.18 3.14
N ALA A 106 -10.80 -4.35 2.94
CA ALA A 106 -9.36 -4.52 2.98
C ALA A 106 -8.66 -3.67 1.91
N MET A 107 -9.24 -3.55 0.71
CA MET A 107 -8.72 -2.70 -0.36
C MET A 107 -8.78 -1.22 0.02
N ALA A 108 -9.90 -0.76 0.56
CA ALA A 108 -10.06 0.62 1.02
C ALA A 108 -9.03 0.98 2.10
N VAL A 109 -8.80 0.10 3.08
CA VAL A 109 -7.76 0.30 4.11
C VAL A 109 -6.37 0.31 3.49
N THR A 110 -6.08 -0.65 2.60
CA THR A 110 -4.79 -0.79 1.94
C THR A 110 -4.44 0.45 1.12
N SER A 111 -5.40 0.96 0.34
CA SER A 111 -5.21 2.11 -0.56
C SER A 111 -5.19 3.44 0.17
N LEU A 112 -6.11 3.66 1.12
CA LEU A 112 -6.14 4.89 1.91
C LEU A 112 -4.84 5.08 2.71
N SER A 113 -4.38 4.03 3.39
CA SER A 113 -3.12 4.11 4.12
C SER A 113 -1.89 4.11 3.21
N ASN A 114 -1.98 3.61 1.97
CA ASN A 114 -0.90 3.78 0.98
C ASN A 114 -0.75 5.26 0.61
N GLY A 115 -1.82 5.88 0.13
CA GLY A 115 -1.81 7.27 -0.30
C GLY A 115 -1.46 8.23 0.83
N PHE A 116 -2.00 7.98 2.03
CA PHE A 116 -1.73 8.81 3.19
C PHE A 116 -0.27 8.73 3.65
N LEU A 117 0.22 7.53 3.98
CA LEU A 117 1.57 7.37 4.54
C LEU A 117 2.67 7.71 3.53
N ALA A 118 2.49 7.34 2.26
CA ALA A 118 3.45 7.71 1.21
C ALA A 118 3.54 9.23 1.06
N SER A 119 2.40 9.94 1.02
CA SER A 119 2.40 11.40 0.93
C SER A 119 2.99 12.06 2.17
N VAL A 120 2.65 11.59 3.37
CA VAL A 120 3.26 12.09 4.61
C VAL A 120 4.78 11.95 4.54
N ALA A 121 5.29 10.77 4.17
CA ALA A 121 6.73 10.56 4.09
C ALA A 121 7.42 11.47 3.06
N MET A 122 6.83 11.56 1.86
CA MET A 122 7.36 12.39 0.76
C MET A 122 7.34 13.89 1.07
N MET A 123 6.39 14.36 1.88
CA MET A 123 6.31 15.76 2.30
C MET A 123 7.22 16.07 3.50
N ARG A 124 7.21 15.20 4.52
CA ARG A 124 7.89 15.45 5.79
C ARG A 124 9.40 15.32 5.68
N ALA A 125 9.91 14.35 4.91
CA ALA A 125 11.35 14.12 4.82
C ALA A 125 12.14 15.32 4.25
N PRO A 126 11.77 15.92 3.10
CA PRO A 126 12.42 17.16 2.65
C PRO A 126 12.12 18.34 3.58
N GLY A 127 10.95 18.34 4.23
CA GLY A 127 10.54 19.38 5.18
C GLY A 127 11.41 19.47 6.44
N GLU A 128 12.24 18.47 6.75
CA GLU A 128 13.18 18.51 7.88
C GLU A 128 14.37 19.46 7.64
N PHE A 129 14.60 19.88 6.40
CA PHE A 129 15.73 20.73 6.04
C PHE A 129 15.26 22.15 5.74
N ASN A 130 16.04 23.16 6.09
CA ASN A 130 15.80 24.55 5.67
C ASN A 130 16.59 24.90 4.40
N GLU A 131 17.77 24.32 4.24
CA GLU A 131 18.66 24.55 3.10
C GLU A 131 18.12 23.90 1.81
N ALA A 132 17.98 24.70 0.74
CA ALA A 132 17.40 24.26 -0.53
C ALA A 132 18.14 23.05 -1.13
N GLY A 133 19.48 23.04 -1.09
CA GLY A 133 20.28 21.93 -1.62
C GLY A 133 20.09 20.62 -0.84
N LEU A 134 19.85 20.67 0.47
CA LEU A 134 19.55 19.49 1.27
C LEU A 134 18.11 19.02 1.08
N LYS A 135 17.16 19.96 0.91
CA LYS A 135 15.76 19.63 0.54
C LYS A 135 15.71 18.85 -0.77
N GLU A 136 16.37 19.35 -1.81
CA GLU A 136 16.40 18.71 -3.13
C GLU A 136 17.00 17.30 -3.03
N LYS A 137 18.17 17.15 -2.41
CA LYS A 137 18.81 15.85 -2.20
C LYS A 137 17.91 14.87 -1.43
N SER A 138 17.25 15.34 -0.38
CA SER A 138 16.30 14.53 0.38
C SER A 138 15.14 14.06 -0.49
N SER A 139 14.53 14.95 -1.27
CA SER A 139 13.46 14.61 -2.21
C SER A 139 13.91 13.56 -3.23
N THR A 140 15.12 13.70 -3.80
CA THR A 140 15.68 12.69 -4.72
C THR A 140 15.82 11.34 -4.05
N VAL A 141 16.36 11.28 -2.83
CA VAL A 141 16.50 10.02 -2.06
C VAL A 141 15.13 9.37 -1.82
N MET A 142 14.10 10.16 -1.49
CA MET A 142 12.76 9.67 -1.26
C MET A 142 12.12 9.09 -2.54
N VAL A 143 12.32 9.74 -3.69
CA VAL A 143 11.86 9.23 -4.99
C VAL A 143 12.57 7.91 -5.34
N VAL A 144 13.89 7.84 -5.13
CA VAL A 144 14.64 6.59 -5.34
C VAL A 144 14.10 5.49 -4.44
N ALA A 145 13.89 5.76 -3.14
CA ALA A 145 13.36 4.78 -2.20
C ALA A 145 11.95 4.28 -2.59
N MET A 146 11.08 5.18 -3.05
CA MET A 146 9.79 4.82 -3.62
C MET A 146 9.93 3.89 -4.83
N THR A 147 10.78 4.23 -5.80
CA THR A 147 10.98 3.42 -7.01
C THR A 147 11.55 2.04 -6.68
N VAL A 148 12.51 1.97 -5.75
CA VAL A 148 13.02 0.69 -5.22
C VAL A 148 11.91 -0.08 -4.52
N GLY A 149 11.03 0.61 -3.80
CA GLY A 149 9.87 0.03 -3.13
C GLY A 149 8.89 -0.60 -4.12
N LEU A 150 8.62 0.10 -5.23
CA LEU A 150 7.80 -0.41 -6.33
C LEU A 150 8.44 -1.67 -6.95
N ALA A 151 9.73 -1.60 -7.29
CA ALA A 151 10.44 -2.75 -7.85
C ALA A 151 10.43 -3.96 -6.91
N SER A 152 10.67 -3.72 -5.61
CA SER A 152 10.66 -4.77 -4.58
C SER A 152 9.27 -5.41 -4.46
N GLY A 153 8.20 -4.60 -4.46
CA GLY A 153 6.82 -5.10 -4.41
C GLY A 153 6.46 -5.95 -5.61
N SER A 154 6.84 -5.52 -6.82
CA SER A 154 6.66 -6.31 -8.04
C SER A 154 7.40 -7.65 -8.00
N ILE A 155 8.62 -7.68 -7.47
CA ILE A 155 9.37 -8.93 -7.28
C ILE A 155 8.68 -9.84 -6.27
N LEU A 156 8.20 -9.29 -5.14
CA LEU A 156 7.51 -10.06 -4.10
C LEU A 156 6.15 -10.61 -4.55
N ALA A 157 5.46 -9.95 -5.47
CA ALA A 157 4.17 -10.43 -5.99
C ALA A 157 4.31 -11.80 -6.68
N VAL A 158 5.47 -12.11 -7.28
CA VAL A 158 5.71 -13.38 -8.00
C VAL A 158 5.71 -14.60 -7.07
N PRO A 159 6.57 -14.71 -6.03
CA PRO A 159 6.53 -15.86 -5.13
C PRO A 159 5.23 -15.91 -4.33
N LEU A 160 4.63 -14.77 -3.97
CA LEU A 160 3.40 -14.72 -3.18
C LEU A 160 2.19 -15.25 -3.97
N SER A 161 2.10 -14.89 -5.26
CA SER A 161 1.12 -15.49 -6.17
C SER A 161 1.48 -16.95 -6.52
N GLY A 162 2.76 -17.33 -6.47
CA GLY A 162 3.24 -18.70 -6.66
C GLY A 162 2.88 -19.66 -5.52
N TYR A 163 2.95 -19.20 -4.27
CA TYR A 163 2.57 -19.97 -3.08
C TYR A 163 1.08 -20.32 -3.04
N LEU A 164 0.25 -19.48 -3.67
CA LEU A 164 -1.20 -19.66 -3.80
C LEU A 164 -1.62 -20.57 -4.98
N ARG A 165 -0.70 -21.39 -5.52
CA ARG A 165 -1.02 -22.40 -6.54
C ARG A 165 -1.64 -23.63 -5.86
N PRO A 166 -2.71 -24.24 -6.42
CA PRO A 166 -3.13 -25.59 -6.04
C PRO A 166 -2.06 -26.62 -6.40
#